data_AF-A0AAD9FBP1-F1
#
_entry.id   AF-A0AAD9FBP1-F1
#
_cell.length_a   1.000
_cell.length_b   1.000
_cell.length_c   1.000
_cell.angle_alpha   90.00
_cell.angle_beta   90.00
_cell.angle_gamma   90.00
#
_symmetry.space_group_name_H-M   'P 1'
#
loop_
_entity.id
_entity.type
_entity.pdbx_description
1 polymer ?
#
loop_
_entity_poly.entity_id
_entity_poly.type
_entity_poly.pdbx_seq_one_letter_code
_entity_poly.pdbx_strand_id
1 'polypeptide(L)'
;MKDVLRELKSLSLKLQRRETSLVDASCYIQQTIDVLTAMKISGGKSTQKVKEGIATGMFKDVELSESRPKINRLQFYQSIIDSLKKRLPEPDLVRMLKPLDKRFWPEKRSALILYGENEVRALAKVLGEPAQEAIEEFRDYKLENKSPGKALQKLQTASKTFLPTSAE
;
A
#
# COMPACT_ATOMS: atom_id res chain seq x y z
N MET A 1 0.37 -18.82 -11.85
CA MET A 1 1.37 -17.74 -12.12
C MET A 1 0.75 -16.53 -12.82
N LYS A 2 -0.12 -16.70 -13.82
CA LYS A 2 -0.83 -15.58 -14.49
C LYS A 2 -1.51 -14.60 -13.53
N ASP A 3 -2.10 -15.11 -12.45
CA ASP A 3 -2.75 -14.27 -11.43
C ASP A 3 -1.73 -13.32 -10.75
N VAL A 4 -0.56 -13.84 -10.37
CA VAL A 4 0.53 -13.03 -9.77
C VAL A 4 0.98 -11.92 -10.71
N LEU A 5 1.23 -12.24 -11.99
CA LEU A 5 1.66 -11.25 -12.98
C LEU A 5 0.62 -10.16 -13.20
N ARG A 6 -0.68 -10.48 -13.07
CA ARG A 6 -1.75 -9.49 -13.14
C ARG A 6 -1.73 -8.54 -11.95
N GLU A 7 -1.54 -9.07 -10.74
CA GLU A 7 -1.42 -8.24 -9.54
C GLU A 7 -0.20 -7.32 -9.62
N LEU A 8 0.95 -7.84 -10.06
CA LEU A 8 2.16 -7.03 -10.25
C LEU A 8 1.98 -5.95 -11.33
N LYS A 9 1.30 -6.26 -12.45
CA LYS A 9 0.95 -5.27 -13.46
C LYS A 9 0.07 -4.15 -12.87
N SER A 10 -0.96 -4.53 -12.11
CA SER A 10 -1.87 -3.58 -11.45
C SER A 10 -1.11 -2.68 -10.47
N LEU A 11 -0.26 -3.27 -9.62
CA LEU A 11 0.59 -2.53 -8.70
C LEU A 11 1.51 -1.55 -9.42
N SER A 12 2.21 -1.99 -10.47
CA SER A 12 3.09 -1.13 -11.26
C SER A 12 2.35 0.09 -11.82
N LEU A 13 1.15 -0.11 -12.36
CA LEU A 13 0.35 0.98 -12.91
C LEU A 13 -0.12 1.96 -11.83
N LYS A 14 -0.42 1.47 -10.62
CA LYS A 14 -0.75 2.34 -9.48
C LYS A 14 0.45 3.19 -9.07
N LEU A 15 1.61 2.57 -8.87
CA LEU A 15 2.84 3.24 -8.43
C LEU A 15 3.37 4.27 -9.42
N GLN A 16 3.10 4.10 -10.72
CA GLN A 16 3.52 5.03 -11.78
C GLN A 16 2.63 6.27 -11.92
N ARG A 17 1.52 6.39 -11.17
CA ARG A 17 0.65 7.56 -11.24
C ARG A 17 1.33 8.75 -10.56
N ARG A 18 1.32 9.91 -11.22
CA ARG A 18 1.92 11.16 -10.71
C ARG A 18 1.40 11.59 -9.35
N GLU A 19 0.16 11.25 -9.04
CA GLU A 19 -0.53 11.63 -7.80
C GLU A 19 -0.37 10.60 -6.67
N THR A 20 0.39 9.52 -6.88
CA THR A 20 0.57 8.49 -5.85
C THR A 20 1.48 9.02 -4.76
N SER A 21 0.91 9.25 -3.58
CA SER A 21 1.68 9.61 -2.37
C SER A 21 2.46 8.41 -1.84
N LEU A 22 3.43 8.67 -0.97
CA LEU A 22 4.15 7.61 -0.24
C LEU A 22 3.21 6.68 0.54
N VAL A 23 2.15 7.25 1.13
CA VAL A 23 1.14 6.50 1.90
C VAL A 23 0.32 5.61 0.96
N ASP A 24 -0.09 6.13 -0.21
CA ASP A 24 -0.77 5.33 -1.23
C ASP A 24 0.09 4.16 -1.70
N ALA A 25 1.37 4.42 -2.00
CA ALA A 25 2.31 3.39 -2.41
C ALA A 25 2.47 2.29 -1.36
N SER A 26 2.63 2.67 -0.09
CA SER A 26 2.68 1.71 1.03
C SER A 26 1.40 0.88 1.10
N CYS A 27 0.23 1.49 0.96
CA CYS A 27 -1.04 0.78 0.96
C CYS A 27 -1.16 -0.18 -0.24
N TYR A 28 -0.79 0.25 -1.44
CA TYR A 28 -0.88 -0.60 -2.65
C TYR A 28 0.05 -1.80 -2.59
N ILE A 29 1.28 -1.62 -2.10
CA ILE A 29 2.24 -2.72 -1.91
C ILE A 29 1.71 -3.69 -0.87
N GLN A 30 1.24 -3.20 0.28
CA GLN A 30 0.69 -4.07 1.34
C GLN A 30 -0.55 -4.85 0.85
N GLN A 31 -1.50 -4.17 0.18
CA GLN A 31 -2.67 -4.84 -0.40
C GLN A 31 -2.26 -5.94 -1.40
N THR A 32 -1.24 -5.69 -2.21
CA THR A 32 -0.73 -6.69 -3.17
C THR A 32 -0.10 -7.87 -2.43
N ILE A 33 0.66 -7.64 -1.36
CA ILE A 33 1.20 -8.70 -0.49
C ILE A 33 0.07 -9.55 0.09
N ASP A 34 -0.99 -8.94 0.59
CA ASP A 34 -2.12 -9.64 1.22
C ASP A 34 -2.84 -10.53 0.19
N VAL A 35 -3.12 -9.99 -1.01
CA VAL A 35 -3.72 -10.73 -2.12
C VAL A 35 -2.85 -11.91 -2.55
N LEU A 36 -1.54 -11.70 -2.71
CA LEU A 36 -0.61 -12.77 -3.07
C LEU A 36 -0.50 -13.84 -1.98
N THR A 37 -0.55 -13.44 -0.71
CA THR A 37 -0.55 -14.35 0.43
C THR A 37 -1.80 -15.23 0.43
N ALA A 38 -2.98 -14.65 0.21
CA ALA A 38 -4.22 -15.41 0.06
C ALA A 38 -4.14 -16.38 -1.13
N MET A 39 -3.71 -15.88 -2.30
CA MET A 39 -3.57 -16.69 -3.52
C MET A 39 -2.51 -17.80 -3.41
N LYS A 40 -1.48 -17.65 -2.57
CA LYS A 40 -0.50 -18.71 -2.30
C LYS A 40 -1.19 -19.97 -1.75
N ILE A 41 -2.16 -19.76 -0.85
CA ILE A 41 -2.94 -20.82 -0.19
C ILE A 41 -4.04 -21.34 -1.12
N SER A 42 -4.98 -20.47 -1.52
CA SER A 42 -6.21 -20.89 -2.23
C SER A 42 -6.05 -20.99 -3.75
N GLY A 43 -5.06 -20.31 -4.33
CA GLY A 43 -4.93 -20.13 -5.77
C GLY A 43 -5.85 -19.02 -6.30
N GLY A 44 -5.36 -18.25 -7.27
CA GLY A 44 -6.19 -17.26 -7.98
C GLY A 44 -7.11 -17.89 -9.03
N LYS A 45 -7.98 -17.08 -9.64
CA LYS A 45 -8.97 -17.50 -10.65
C LYS A 45 -8.35 -18.30 -11.80
N SER A 46 -7.21 -17.87 -12.35
CA SER A 46 -6.57 -18.60 -13.45
C SER A 46 -5.98 -19.93 -12.97
N THR A 47 -5.44 -19.95 -11.75
CA THR A 47 -4.89 -21.15 -11.13
C THR A 47 -5.98 -22.19 -10.85
N GLN A 48 -7.17 -21.77 -10.42
CA GLN A 48 -8.32 -22.65 -10.21
C GLN A 48 -8.78 -23.29 -11.53
N LYS A 49 -8.94 -22.49 -12.60
CA LYS A 49 -9.28 -23.02 -13.94
C LYS A 49 -8.29 -24.04 -14.48
N VAL A 50 -7.00 -23.87 -14.19
CA VAL A 50 -5.97 -24.84 -14.59
C VAL A 50 -6.08 -26.12 -13.76
N LYS A 51 -6.37 -26.02 -12.45
CA LYS A 51 -6.62 -27.22 -11.62
C LYS A 51 -7.81 -28.03 -12.13
N GLU A 52 -8.89 -27.35 -12.51
CA GLU A 52 -10.07 -27.99 -13.12
C GLU A 52 -9.71 -28.69 -14.43
N GLY A 53 -9.01 -28.02 -15.34
CA GLY A 53 -8.59 -28.62 -16.61
C GLY A 53 -7.64 -29.80 -16.46
N ILE A 54 -6.76 -29.77 -15.46
CA ILE A 54 -5.91 -30.92 -15.11
C ILE A 54 -6.77 -32.11 -14.66
N ALA A 55 -7.81 -31.87 -13.85
CA ALA A 55 -8.70 -32.93 -13.39
C ALA A 55 -9.51 -33.56 -14.55
N THR A 56 -9.83 -32.78 -15.59
CA THR A 56 -10.57 -33.26 -16.77
C THR A 56 -9.67 -33.79 -17.89
N GLY A 57 -8.33 -33.73 -17.75
CA GLY A 57 -7.38 -34.11 -18.80
C GLY A 57 -7.36 -33.18 -20.03
N MET A 58 -8.12 -32.09 -19.99
CA MET A 58 -8.29 -31.14 -21.09
C MET A 58 -8.25 -29.71 -20.58
N PHE A 59 -7.55 -28.83 -21.28
CA PHE A 59 -7.57 -27.40 -20.99
C PHE A 59 -7.82 -26.60 -22.27
N LYS A 60 -8.98 -25.92 -22.35
CA LYS A 60 -9.41 -25.19 -23.55
C LYS A 60 -9.34 -26.07 -24.82
N ASP A 61 -9.95 -27.25 -24.75
CA ASP A 61 -10.06 -28.20 -25.86
C ASP A 61 -8.71 -28.78 -26.35
N VAL A 62 -7.67 -28.67 -25.53
CA VAL A 62 -6.36 -29.29 -25.78
C VAL A 62 -6.11 -30.37 -24.74
N GLU A 63 -5.82 -31.58 -25.18
CA GLU A 63 -5.40 -32.69 -24.32
C GLU A 63 -4.07 -32.37 -23.63
N LEU A 64 -4.03 -32.64 -22.33
CA LEU A 64 -2.86 -32.34 -21.51
C LEU A 64 -1.87 -33.53 -21.54
N SER A 65 -0.63 -33.25 -21.90
CA SER A 65 0.49 -34.20 -21.75
C SER A 65 1.57 -33.62 -20.83
N GLU A 66 2.14 -34.46 -19.95
CA GLU A 66 3.25 -34.04 -19.08
C GLU A 66 4.57 -34.04 -19.88
N SER A 67 5.26 -32.90 -19.90
CA SER A 67 6.53 -32.77 -20.63
C SER A 67 7.63 -32.01 -19.89
N ARG A 68 7.34 -31.32 -18.78
CA ARG A 68 8.31 -30.46 -18.07
C ARG A 68 8.15 -30.49 -16.55
N PRO A 69 9.24 -30.28 -15.80
CA PRO A 69 9.19 -30.16 -14.34
C PRO A 69 8.32 -28.98 -13.90
N LYS A 70 7.51 -29.20 -12.86
CA LYS A 70 6.57 -28.22 -12.33
C LYS A 70 7.31 -27.17 -11.51
N ILE A 71 7.05 -25.89 -11.80
CA ILE A 71 7.53 -24.79 -10.95
C ILE A 71 6.91 -24.92 -9.56
N ASN A 72 7.74 -24.81 -8.51
CA ASN A 72 7.27 -24.78 -7.14
C ASN A 72 6.45 -23.50 -6.90
N ARG A 73 5.13 -23.64 -6.89
CA ARG A 73 4.19 -22.52 -6.71
C ARG A 73 4.42 -21.82 -5.37
N LEU A 74 4.57 -22.57 -4.28
CA LEU A 74 4.69 -21.98 -2.94
C LEU A 74 5.95 -21.14 -2.81
N GLN A 75 7.07 -21.66 -3.33
CA GLN A 75 8.34 -20.94 -3.37
C GLN A 75 8.25 -19.70 -4.25
N PHE A 76 7.67 -19.81 -5.46
CA PHE A 76 7.48 -18.68 -6.36
C PHE A 76 6.70 -17.54 -5.70
N TYR A 77 5.55 -17.84 -5.07
CA TYR A 77 4.76 -16.83 -4.37
C TYR A 77 5.56 -16.21 -3.21
N GLN A 78 6.27 -17.02 -2.44
CA GLN A 78 7.07 -16.54 -1.31
C GLN A 78 8.16 -15.57 -1.77
N SER A 79 8.92 -15.92 -2.82
CA SER A 79 9.98 -15.06 -3.35
C SER A 79 9.46 -13.69 -3.81
N ILE A 80 8.27 -13.64 -4.42
CA ILE A 80 7.64 -12.37 -4.82
C ILE A 80 7.19 -11.57 -3.59
N ILE A 81 6.54 -12.21 -2.62
CA ILE A 81 6.11 -11.56 -1.37
C ILE A 81 7.30 -10.95 -0.63
N ASP A 82 8.39 -11.70 -0.49
CA ASP A 82 9.60 -11.23 0.20
C ASP A 82 10.24 -10.07 -0.55
N SER A 83 10.24 -10.10 -1.88
CA SER A 83 10.74 -9.01 -2.71
C SER A 83 9.90 -7.73 -2.56
N LEU A 84 8.57 -7.86 -2.45
CA LEU A 84 7.68 -6.72 -2.20
C LEU A 84 7.86 -6.15 -0.79
N LYS A 85 8.01 -7.00 0.23
CA LYS A 85 8.25 -6.56 1.62
C LYS A 85 9.52 -5.74 1.75
N LYS A 86 10.59 -6.10 1.02
CA LYS A 86 11.85 -5.36 0.98
C LYS A 86 11.73 -3.97 0.35
N ARG A 87 10.68 -3.71 -0.42
CA ARG A 87 10.43 -2.45 -1.13
C ARG A 87 9.32 -1.62 -0.48
N LEU A 88 8.89 -1.99 0.73
CA LEU A 88 7.97 -1.16 1.49
C LEU A 88 8.65 0.19 1.79
N PRO A 89 7.93 1.32 1.65
CA PRO A 89 8.47 2.61 2.03
C PRO A 89 8.87 2.67 3.50
N GLU A 90 9.74 3.64 3.83
CA GLU A 90 10.26 3.87 5.17
C GLU A 90 9.12 3.95 6.20
N PRO A 91 9.01 2.98 7.14
CA PRO A 91 7.83 2.83 7.98
C PRO A 91 7.54 4.02 8.88
N ASP A 92 8.57 4.70 9.39
CA ASP A 92 8.37 5.83 10.29
C ASP A 92 7.85 7.04 9.52
N LEU A 93 8.38 7.33 8.33
CA LEU A 93 7.83 8.38 7.45
C LEU A 93 6.39 8.08 7.03
N VAL A 94 6.06 6.86 6.62
CA VAL A 94 4.66 6.50 6.29
C VAL A 94 3.75 6.72 7.50
N ARG A 95 4.19 6.32 8.71
CA ARG A 95 3.44 6.55 9.95
C ARG A 95 3.23 8.03 10.21
N MET A 96 4.25 8.86 10.01
CA MET A 96 4.18 10.32 10.17
C MET A 96 3.22 10.99 9.18
N LEU A 97 3.17 10.52 7.93
CA LEU A 97 2.34 11.09 6.88
C LEU A 97 0.87 10.64 6.96
N LYS A 98 0.61 9.44 7.48
CA LYS A 98 -0.72 8.81 7.49
C LYS A 98 -1.84 9.67 8.09
N PRO A 99 -1.65 10.41 9.21
CA PRO A 99 -2.74 11.21 9.78
C PRO A 99 -3.15 12.43 8.97
N LEU A 100 -2.31 12.87 8.02
CA LEU A 100 -2.66 13.97 7.13
C LEU A 100 -3.67 13.55 6.05
N ASP A 101 -3.94 12.25 5.93
CA ASP A 101 -4.93 11.70 5.03
C ASP A 101 -6.20 11.30 5.80
N LYS A 102 -7.30 11.98 5.46
CA LYS A 102 -8.63 11.79 6.07
C LYS A 102 -9.15 10.35 5.97
N ARG A 103 -8.71 9.57 4.97
CA ARG A 103 -9.13 8.18 4.78
C ARG A 103 -8.74 7.28 5.96
N PHE A 104 -7.76 7.67 6.77
CA PHE A 104 -7.30 6.91 7.93
C PHE A 104 -7.86 7.42 9.25
N TRP A 105 -8.71 8.45 9.23
CA TRP A 105 -9.25 9.04 10.44
C TRP A 105 -10.27 8.09 11.10
N PRO A 106 -10.24 7.95 12.44
CA PRO A 106 -11.24 7.19 13.16
C PRO A 106 -12.64 7.81 13.00
N GLU A 107 -13.66 6.96 12.80
CA GLU A 107 -15.07 7.41 12.75
C GLU A 107 -15.57 7.92 14.11
N LYS A 108 -15.08 7.32 15.20
CA LYS A 108 -15.47 7.70 16.56
C LYS A 108 -14.81 9.02 16.96
N ARG A 109 -15.63 10.03 17.28
CA ARG A 109 -15.15 11.35 17.72
C ARG A 109 -14.15 11.27 18.88
N SER A 110 -14.39 10.42 19.87
CA SER A 110 -13.49 10.25 21.02
C SER A 110 -12.09 9.79 20.62
N ALA A 111 -11.99 8.87 19.66
CA ALA A 111 -10.71 8.43 19.11
C ALA A 111 -10.08 9.50 18.20
N LEU A 112 -10.91 10.28 17.50
CA LEU A 112 -10.45 11.33 16.60
C LEU A 112 -9.72 12.46 17.33
N ILE A 113 -10.12 12.84 18.55
CA ILE A 113 -9.57 14.00 19.29
C ILE A 113 -8.04 13.97 19.34
N LEU A 114 -7.44 12.88 19.78
CA LEU A 114 -5.98 12.75 19.95
C LEU A 114 -5.28 12.06 18.76
N TYR A 115 -6.05 11.58 17.79
CA TYR A 115 -5.51 10.86 16.63
C TYR A 115 -4.47 11.70 15.88
N GLY A 116 -3.28 11.14 15.67
CA GLY A 116 -2.26 11.70 14.79
C GLY A 116 -1.41 12.84 15.36
N GLU A 117 -1.65 13.30 16.58
CA GLU A 117 -0.93 14.47 17.12
C GLU A 117 0.57 14.21 17.30
N ASN A 118 0.95 12.99 17.70
CA ASN A 118 2.36 12.62 17.89
C ASN A 118 3.10 12.53 16.55
N GLU A 119 2.45 11.94 15.56
CA GLU A 119 2.94 11.79 14.19
C GLU A 119 3.10 13.15 13.50
N VAL A 120 2.10 14.03 13.61
CA VAL A 120 2.16 15.40 13.07
C VAL A 120 3.26 16.20 13.78
N ARG A 121 3.41 16.05 15.09
CA ARG A 121 4.51 16.67 15.86
C ARG A 121 5.88 16.22 15.33
N ALA A 122 6.04 14.91 15.11
CA ALA A 122 7.29 14.34 14.62
C ALA A 122 7.59 14.84 13.20
N LEU A 123 6.60 14.85 12.30
CA LEU A 123 6.75 15.34 10.95
C LEU A 123 7.11 16.83 10.91
N ALA A 124 6.46 17.66 11.73
CA ALA A 124 6.78 19.08 11.85
C ALA A 124 8.25 19.29 12.25
N LYS A 125 8.75 18.52 13.22
CA LYS A 125 10.17 18.57 13.61
C LYS A 125 11.11 18.16 12.48
N VAL A 126 10.77 17.12 11.72
CA VAL A 126 11.57 16.67 10.56
C VAL A 126 11.65 17.75 9.47
N LEU A 127 10.57 18.49 9.26
CA LEU A 127 10.50 19.56 8.25
C LEU A 127 10.96 20.94 8.76
N GLY A 128 11.32 21.06 10.05
CA GLY A 128 11.70 22.34 10.65
C GLY A 128 10.54 23.32 10.85
N GLU A 129 9.30 22.84 10.91
CA GLU A 129 8.11 23.66 11.14
C GLU A 129 7.75 23.75 12.64
N PRO A 130 7.08 24.82 13.09
CA PRO A 130 6.65 24.99 14.48
C PRO A 130 5.69 23.87 14.91
N ALA A 131 6.20 22.92 15.70
CA ALA A 131 5.47 21.70 16.00
C ALA A 131 4.18 21.93 16.82
N GLN A 132 4.18 22.92 17.72
CA GLN A 132 3.00 23.24 18.53
C GLN A 132 1.88 23.84 17.68
N GLU A 133 2.22 24.82 16.83
CA GLU A 133 1.28 25.44 15.89
C GLU A 133 0.70 24.39 14.93
N ALA A 134 1.54 23.51 14.38
CA ALA A 134 1.09 22.44 13.49
C ALA A 134 0.06 21.50 14.15
N ILE A 135 0.21 21.20 15.45
CA ILE A 135 -0.74 20.35 16.18
C ILE A 135 -2.05 21.09 16.42
N GLU A 136 -1.99 22.36 16.82
CA GLU A 136 -3.18 23.18 17.04
C GLU A 136 -3.97 23.35 15.75
N GLU A 137 -3.30 23.72 14.65
CA GLU A 137 -3.90 23.79 13.32
C GLU A 137 -4.48 22.44 12.89
N PHE A 138 -3.79 21.32 13.18
CA PHE A 138 -4.28 19.98 12.85
C PHE A 138 -5.52 19.60 13.65
N ARG A 139 -5.59 19.97 14.93
CA ARG A 139 -6.76 19.74 15.78
C ARG A 139 -7.96 20.51 15.27
N ASP A 140 -7.79 21.79 14.97
CA ASP A 140 -8.81 22.67 14.41
C ASP A 140 -9.31 22.16 13.05
N TYR A 141 -8.40 21.78 12.17
CA TYR A 141 -8.71 21.18 10.87
C TYR A 141 -9.53 19.89 11.00
N LYS A 142 -9.15 19.03 11.95
CA LYS A 142 -9.74 17.71 12.14
C LYS A 142 -11.10 17.74 12.83
N LEU A 143 -11.27 18.59 13.85
CA LEU A 143 -12.45 18.59 14.71
C LEU A 143 -13.49 19.64 14.31
N GLU A 144 -13.06 20.75 13.73
CA GLU A 144 -13.91 21.89 13.39
C GLU A 144 -13.99 22.11 11.87
N ASN A 145 -13.25 21.33 11.08
CA ASN A 145 -13.17 21.45 9.62
C ASN A 145 -12.76 22.86 9.16
N LYS A 146 -11.99 23.57 10.01
CA LYS A 146 -11.39 24.87 9.71
C LYS A 146 -10.39 24.73 8.57
N SER A 147 -10.13 25.81 7.85
CA SER A 147 -9.05 25.83 6.85
C SER A 147 -7.70 25.61 7.53
N PRO A 148 -6.83 24.76 6.98
CA PRO A 148 -5.51 24.52 7.55
C PRO A 148 -4.69 25.81 7.52
N GLY A 149 -4.00 26.10 8.62
CA GLY A 149 -3.06 27.21 8.69
C GLY A 149 -1.75 26.92 7.94
N LYS A 150 -0.78 27.81 8.07
CA LYS A 150 0.43 27.78 7.22
C LYS A 150 1.31 26.57 7.51
N ALA A 151 1.47 26.21 8.78
CA ALA A 151 2.32 25.09 9.18
C ALA A 151 1.72 23.75 8.68
N LEU A 152 0.41 23.56 8.86
CA LEU A 152 -0.30 22.37 8.42
C LEU A 152 -0.38 22.26 6.89
N GLN A 153 -0.56 23.38 6.17
CA GLN A 153 -0.54 23.36 4.70
C GLN A 153 0.79 22.86 4.14
N LYS A 154 1.91 23.26 4.74
CA LYS A 154 3.22 22.77 4.33
C LYS A 154 3.36 21.27 4.59
N LEU A 155 2.90 20.78 5.75
CA LEU A 155 2.89 19.36 6.08
C LEU A 155 2.03 18.56 5.08
N GLN A 156 0.85 19.06 4.73
CA GLN A 156 -0.04 18.44 3.73
C GLN A 156 0.53 18.49 2.31
N THR A 157 1.32 19.51 1.99
CA THR A 157 2.01 19.60 0.70
C THR A 157 3.17 18.61 0.66
N ALA A 158 3.93 18.50 1.75
CA ALA A 158 5.00 17.53 1.90
C ALA A 158 4.47 16.10 1.72
N SER A 159 3.33 15.75 2.35
CA SER A 159 2.75 14.40 2.23
C SER A 159 2.37 13.99 0.80
N LYS A 160 2.06 14.96 -0.06
CA LYS A 160 1.75 14.73 -1.48
C LYS A 160 2.98 14.74 -2.38
N THR A 161 4.10 15.29 -1.93
CA THR A 161 5.31 15.49 -2.73
C THR A 161 6.42 14.49 -2.41
N PHE A 162 6.36 13.78 -1.27
CA PHE A 162 7.24 12.65 -1.01
C PHE A 162 7.05 11.58 -2.09
N LEU A 163 8.05 11.45 -2.95
CA LEU A 163 8.04 10.49 -4.04
C LEU A 163 8.18 9.07 -3.48
N PRO A 164 7.37 8.11 -3.95
CA PRO A 164 7.53 6.70 -3.60
C PRO A 164 8.81 6.05 -4.16
N THR A 165 9.56 6.78 -4.98
CA THR A 165 10.68 6.24 -5.74
C THR A 165 12.01 6.46 -5.02
N SER A 166 12.56 5.38 -4.49
CA SER A 166 14.01 5.21 -4.39
C SER A 166 14.50 4.83 -5.79
N ALA A 167 14.84 5.83 -6.59
CA ALA A 167 15.74 5.63 -7.71
C ALA A 167 17.17 5.84 -7.18
N GLU A 168 17.74 4.78 -6.60
CA GLU A 168 19.18 4.58 -6.45
C GLU A 168 19.50 3.11 -6.81
#